data_AF-A0AAX3L3K1-F1
#
_entry.id   AF-A0AAX3L3K1-F1
#
_cell.length_a   1.000
_cell.length_b   1.000
_cell.length_c   1.000
_cell.angle_alpha   90.00
_cell.angle_beta   90.00
_cell.angle_gamma   90.00
#
_symmetry.space_group_name_H-M   'P 1'
#
loop_
_entity.id
_entity.type
_entity.pdbx_description
1 polymer ?
#
loop_
_entity_poly.entity_id
_entity_poly.type
_entity_poly.pdbx_seq_one_letter_code
_entity_poly.pdbx_strand_id
1 'polypeptide(L)'
;MSRQQGMTLIEVLLAMALTALLAVLLGSLVNLWLDARGRLAARESTNARVLDICGLLDRRLAGLVWRPLQEQRRPLHNAVLDWHPAENRLDWVALDALPVGADQGGGRLRRQRLEWNASTDRLRLSRSAELDAVDAPAWQQVLDQPGVERLNLEFHGGGRWLAYPPLAEPANGVRLTFTLQGAGYVCTFALPQTG
;
A
#
# COMPACT_ATOMS: atom_id res chain seq x y z
N MET A 1 -59.80 4.30 -54.14
CA MET A 1 -58.89 5.31 -54.73
C MET A 1 -57.89 5.70 -53.66
N SER A 2 -56.67 5.19 -53.78
CA SER A 2 -55.65 5.23 -52.73
C SER A 2 -54.83 6.51 -52.84
N ARG A 3 -54.86 7.36 -51.81
CA ARG A 3 -54.16 8.65 -51.77
C ARG A 3 -52.69 8.39 -51.41
N GLN A 4 -51.82 8.33 -52.42
CA GLN A 4 -50.36 8.33 -52.21
C GLN A 4 -49.94 9.73 -51.75
N GLN A 5 -49.69 9.89 -50.45
CA GLN A 5 -48.95 11.02 -49.90
C GLN A 5 -47.47 10.76 -50.15
N GLY A 6 -46.87 11.48 -51.11
CA GLY A 6 -45.42 11.50 -51.26
C GLY A 6 -44.80 12.20 -50.06
N MET A 7 -44.02 11.47 -49.26
CA MET A 7 -43.19 12.07 -48.20
C MET A 7 -42.32 13.16 -48.82
N THR A 8 -42.34 14.34 -48.22
CA THR A 8 -41.50 15.44 -48.68
C THR A 8 -40.05 15.16 -48.29
N LEU A 9 -39.10 15.50 -49.17
CA LEU A 9 -37.66 15.28 -48.96
C LEU A 9 -37.16 15.84 -47.61
N ILE A 10 -37.77 16.93 -47.15
CA ILE A 10 -37.50 17.59 -45.87
C ILE A 10 -37.84 16.70 -44.68
N GLU A 11 -38.94 15.95 -44.75
CA GLU A 11 -39.41 15.10 -43.67
C GLU A 11 -38.48 13.90 -43.44
N VAL A 12 -37.95 13.35 -44.54
CA VAL A 12 -36.94 12.28 -44.49
C VAL A 12 -35.62 12.80 -43.92
N LEU A 13 -35.16 13.98 -44.35
CA LEU A 13 -33.95 14.60 -43.83
C LEU A 13 -34.08 14.92 -42.33
N LEU A 14 -35.24 15.41 -41.89
CA LEU A 14 -35.51 15.70 -40.49
C LEU A 14 -35.51 14.43 -39.64
N ALA A 15 -36.15 13.36 -40.11
CA ALA A 15 -36.18 12.07 -39.42
C ALA A 15 -34.76 11.48 -39.27
N MET A 16 -33.93 11.56 -40.31
CA MET A 16 -32.54 11.13 -40.24
C MET A 16 -31.71 11.98 -39.28
N ALA A 17 -31.88 13.30 -39.30
CA ALA A 17 -31.19 14.20 -38.38
C ALA A 17 -31.54 13.91 -36.91
N LEU A 18 -32.84 13.71 -36.62
CA LEU A 18 -33.32 13.33 -35.28
C LEU A 18 -32.75 11.98 -34.84
N THR A 19 -32.73 10.99 -35.73
CA THR A 19 -32.20 9.65 -35.42
C THR A 19 -30.70 9.69 -35.14
N ALA A 20 -29.94 10.45 -35.94
CA ALA A 20 -28.51 10.63 -35.72
C ALA A 20 -28.23 11.32 -34.37
N LEU A 21 -29.02 12.33 -34.02
CA LEU A 21 -28.86 13.07 -32.77
C LEU A 21 -29.20 12.19 -31.55
N LEU A 22 -30.26 11.39 -31.66
CA LEU A 22 -30.61 10.37 -30.67
C LEU A 22 -29.52 9.32 -30.50
N ALA A 23 -28.94 8.83 -31.60
CA ALA A 23 -27.86 7.85 -31.56
C ALA A 23 -26.61 8.41 -30.86
N VAL A 24 -26.25 9.67 -31.12
CA VAL A 24 -25.13 10.34 -30.44
C VAL A 24 -25.41 10.52 -28.95
N LEU A 25 -26.62 10.95 -28.57
CA LEU A 25 -27.02 11.10 -27.17
C LEU A 25 -26.95 9.75 -26.43
N LEU A 26 -27.51 8.69 -27.02
CA LEU A 26 -27.43 7.33 -26.47
C LEU A 26 -25.98 6.86 -26.33
N GLY A 27 -25.14 7.07 -27.34
CA GLY A 27 -23.71 6.75 -27.28
C GLY A 27 -22.98 7.48 -26.15
N SER A 28 -23.30 8.76 -25.94
CA SER A 28 -22.71 9.56 -24.86
C SER A 28 -23.08 9.05 -23.45
N LEU A 29 -24.34 8.64 -23.25
CA LEU A 29 -24.81 8.09 -21.99
C LEU A 29 -24.17 6.73 -21.67
N VAL A 30 -24.02 5.87 -22.69
CA VAL A 30 -23.31 4.59 -22.55
C VAL A 30 -21.85 4.82 -22.15
N ASN A 31 -21.16 5.77 -22.79
CA ASN A 31 -19.78 6.09 -22.45
C ASN A 31 -19.64 6.62 -21.02
N LEU A 32 -20.54 7.52 -20.60
CA LEU A 32 -20.53 8.05 -19.23
C LEU A 32 -20.75 6.95 -18.19
N TRP A 33 -21.68 6.02 -18.48
CA TRP A 33 -21.96 4.90 -17.60
C TRP A 33 -20.81 3.89 -17.52
N LEU A 34 -20.16 3.59 -18.64
CA LEU A 34 -18.97 2.73 -18.69
C LEU A 34 -17.80 3.36 -17.90
N ASP A 35 -17.56 4.66 -18.06
CA ASP A 35 -16.54 5.38 -17.29
C ASP A 35 -16.85 5.34 -15.78
N ALA A 36 -18.10 5.59 -15.39
CA ALA A 36 -18.53 5.50 -14.00
C ALA A 36 -18.28 4.10 -13.40
N ARG A 37 -18.62 3.02 -14.12
CA ARG A 37 -18.33 1.65 -13.66
C ARG A 37 -16.83 1.36 -13.60
N GLY A 38 -16.06 1.84 -14.58
CA GLY A 38 -14.61 1.70 -14.60
C GLY A 38 -13.96 2.35 -13.37
N ARG A 39 -14.39 3.57 -13.02
CA ARG A 39 -13.91 4.28 -11.83
C ARG A 39 -14.28 3.57 -10.52
N LEU A 40 -15.48 3.00 -10.42
CA LEU A 40 -15.90 2.23 -9.25
C LEU A 40 -15.06 0.96 -9.08
N ALA A 41 -14.86 0.19 -10.14
CA ALA A 41 -14.00 -1.00 -10.11
C ALA A 41 -12.54 -0.67 -9.78
N ALA A 42 -12.02 0.45 -10.31
CA ALA A 42 -10.68 0.94 -9.98
C ALA A 42 -10.54 1.33 -8.49
N ARG A 43 -11.57 1.95 -7.91
CA ARG A 43 -11.59 2.27 -6.47
C ARG A 43 -11.67 1.01 -5.61
N GLU A 44 -12.51 0.05 -5.96
CA GLU A 44 -12.65 -1.21 -5.21
C GLU A 44 -11.34 -1.99 -5.18
N SER A 45 -10.65 -2.12 -6.33
CA SER A 45 -9.33 -2.73 -6.39
C SER A 45 -8.25 -1.95 -5.62
N THR A 46 -8.38 -0.62 -5.53
CA THR A 46 -7.48 0.21 -4.73
C THR A 46 -7.71 0.02 -3.24
N ASN A 47 -8.96 -0.03 -2.80
CA ASN A 47 -9.31 -0.28 -1.40
C ASN A 47 -8.82 -1.66 -0.94
N ALA A 48 -8.98 -2.69 -1.78
CA ALA A 48 -8.44 -4.03 -1.48
C ALA A 48 -6.92 -3.99 -1.27
N ARG A 49 -6.17 -3.33 -2.16
CA ARG A 49 -4.71 -3.15 -2.02
C ARG A 49 -4.34 -2.39 -0.75
N VAL A 50 -5.08 -1.34 -0.40
CA VAL A 50 -4.85 -0.58 0.85
C VAL A 50 -5.06 -1.46 2.07
N LEU A 51 -6.12 -2.27 2.08
CA LEU A 51 -6.39 -3.22 3.17
C LEU A 51 -5.31 -4.30 3.27
N ASP A 52 -4.78 -4.78 2.15
CA ASP A 52 -3.67 -5.73 2.14
C ASP A 52 -2.40 -5.12 2.75
N ILE A 53 -2.05 -3.88 2.38
CA ILE A 53 -0.91 -3.15 2.94
C ILE A 53 -1.09 -2.97 4.45
N CYS A 54 -2.22 -2.37 4.88
CA CYS A 54 -2.47 -2.12 6.29
C CYS A 54 -2.49 -3.44 7.08
N GLY A 55 -3.18 -4.48 6.59
CA GLY A 55 -3.29 -5.76 7.28
C GLY A 55 -1.97 -6.52 7.38
N LEU A 56 -1.11 -6.45 6.36
CA LEU A 56 0.22 -7.05 6.40
C LEU A 56 1.14 -6.36 7.41
N LEU A 57 1.13 -5.03 7.42
CA LEU A 57 1.92 -4.24 8.37
C LEU A 57 1.43 -4.43 9.80
N ASP A 58 0.13 -4.42 10.02
CA ASP A 58 -0.49 -4.64 11.33
C ASP A 58 -0.01 -5.96 11.96
N ARG A 59 -0.14 -7.08 11.24
CA ARG A 59 0.31 -8.39 11.73
C ARG A 59 1.80 -8.44 12.05
N ARG A 60 2.64 -7.72 11.30
CA ARG A 60 4.11 -7.75 11.48
C ARG A 60 4.59 -6.79 12.56
N LEU A 61 3.93 -5.66 12.73
CA LEU A 61 4.21 -4.72 13.82
C LEU A 61 3.63 -5.22 15.16
N ALA A 62 2.52 -5.96 15.13
CA ALA A 62 1.99 -6.63 16.33
C ALA A 62 2.97 -7.65 16.93
N GLY A 63 3.83 -8.25 16.10
CA GLY A 63 4.88 -9.17 16.52
C GLY A 63 6.22 -8.51 16.88
N LEU A 64 6.28 -7.18 16.96
CA LEU A 64 7.51 -6.43 17.25
C LEU A 64 8.16 -6.90 18.56
N VAL A 65 9.48 -7.09 18.52
CA VAL A 65 10.28 -7.42 19.71
C VAL A 65 11.59 -6.65 19.71
N TRP A 66 12.13 -6.39 20.90
CA TRP A 66 13.50 -5.91 21.01
C TRP A 66 14.50 -7.07 20.86
N ARG A 67 15.34 -6.98 19.83
CA ARG A 67 16.42 -7.93 19.57
C ARG A 67 17.63 -7.19 18.99
N PRO A 68 18.76 -7.09 19.72
CA PRO A 68 20.02 -6.62 19.16
C PRO A 68 20.47 -7.53 18.02
N LEU A 69 21.00 -6.92 16.96
CA LEU A 69 21.43 -7.59 15.73
C LEU A 69 22.96 -7.57 15.59
N GLN A 70 23.49 -8.51 14.82
CA GLN A 70 24.88 -8.49 14.39
C GLN A 70 25.00 -8.59 12.86
N GLU A 71 25.99 -7.91 12.30
CA GLU A 71 26.42 -8.09 10.90
C GLU A 71 27.94 -8.07 10.85
N GLN A 72 28.55 -8.92 10.02
CA GLN A 72 30.02 -8.98 9.90
C GLN A 72 30.72 -9.21 11.24
N ARG A 73 30.08 -9.98 12.12
CA ARG A 73 30.52 -10.24 13.51
C ARG A 73 30.65 -8.98 14.38
N ARG A 74 29.92 -7.92 14.03
CA ARG A 74 29.86 -6.67 14.78
C ARG A 74 28.43 -6.39 15.22
N PRO A 75 28.21 -5.92 16.46
CA PRO A 75 26.90 -5.47 16.89
C PRO A 75 26.39 -4.30 16.02
N LEU A 76 25.26 -4.52 15.35
CA LEU A 76 24.42 -3.46 14.85
C LEU A 76 23.73 -2.86 16.07
N HIS A 77 24.05 -1.62 16.41
CA HIS A 77 23.43 -0.92 17.54
C HIS A 77 22.02 -0.44 17.14
N ASN A 78 21.17 -1.37 16.69
CA ASN A 78 19.86 -1.09 16.15
C ASN A 78 18.89 -0.67 17.25
N ALA A 79 18.05 0.31 16.94
CA ALA A 79 16.88 0.61 17.73
C ALA A 79 15.82 -0.51 17.57
N VAL A 80 14.80 -0.49 18.44
CA VAL A 80 13.61 -1.38 18.31
C VAL A 80 12.91 -1.12 16.97
N LEU A 81 12.70 0.15 16.66
CA LEU A 81 12.25 0.66 15.37
C LEU A 81 13.39 1.49 14.80
N ASP A 82 14.11 0.92 13.85
CA ASP A 82 15.29 1.56 13.27
C ASP A 82 14.87 2.36 12.03
N TRP A 83 14.63 3.66 12.24
CA TRP A 83 14.13 4.58 11.23
C TRP A 83 15.26 5.34 10.53
N HIS A 84 15.35 5.17 9.21
CA HIS A 84 16.35 5.78 8.33
C HIS A 84 15.65 6.76 7.38
N PRO A 85 15.47 8.05 7.75
CA PRO A 85 14.69 9.01 6.97
C PRO A 85 15.29 9.32 5.61
N ALA A 86 16.62 9.31 5.48
CA ALA A 86 17.31 9.58 4.22
C ALA A 86 17.02 8.50 3.16
N GLU A 87 16.70 7.29 3.61
CA GLU A 87 16.43 6.12 2.76
C GLU A 87 14.93 5.79 2.69
N ASN A 88 14.09 6.53 3.44
CA ASN A 88 12.68 6.19 3.68
C ASN A 88 12.49 4.72 4.08
N ARG A 89 13.37 4.25 4.97
CA ARG A 89 13.45 2.86 5.40
C ARG A 89 13.17 2.72 6.89
N LEU A 90 12.28 1.81 7.23
CA LEU A 90 12.06 1.35 8.60
C LEU A 90 12.45 -0.13 8.71
N ASP A 91 13.40 -0.42 9.60
CA ASP A 91 13.82 -1.77 9.93
C ASP A 91 13.39 -2.14 11.35
N TRP A 92 12.96 -3.38 11.57
CA TRP A 92 12.63 -3.89 12.91
C TRP A 92 12.73 -5.41 12.98
N VAL A 93 12.64 -5.97 14.19
CA VAL A 93 12.58 -7.42 14.40
C VAL A 93 11.20 -7.80 14.89
N ALA A 94 10.63 -8.85 14.31
CA ALA A 94 9.32 -9.36 14.70
C ALA A 94 9.29 -10.88 14.76
N LEU A 95 8.42 -11.40 15.62
CA LEU A 95 7.99 -12.80 15.58
C LEU A 95 7.07 -13.00 14.38
N ASP A 96 7.48 -13.86 13.44
CA ASP A 96 6.65 -14.24 12.30
C ASP A 96 5.73 -15.41 12.69
N ALA A 97 4.46 -15.30 12.36
CA ALA A 97 3.44 -16.28 12.74
C ALA A 97 3.61 -17.61 11.99
N LEU A 98 4.13 -17.59 10.75
CA LEU A 98 4.27 -18.79 9.93
C LEU A 98 5.74 -19.27 9.84
N PRO A 99 6.04 -20.53 10.22
CA PRO A 99 7.32 -21.14 9.92
C PRO A 99 7.47 -21.33 8.41
N VAL A 100 8.61 -20.90 7.86
CA VAL A 100 8.94 -21.08 6.44
C VAL A 100 9.74 -22.37 6.32
N GLY A 101 9.05 -23.48 6.08
CA GLY A 101 9.65 -24.80 5.88
C GLY A 101 10.21 -25.43 7.17
N ALA A 102 9.98 -26.72 7.37
CA ALA A 102 10.51 -27.49 8.50
C ALA A 102 12.03 -27.69 8.43
N ASP A 103 12.67 -27.28 7.34
CA ASP A 103 14.07 -27.59 7.02
C ASP A 103 15.06 -26.51 7.48
N GLN A 104 14.56 -25.40 8.01
CA GLN A 104 15.38 -24.38 8.66
C GLN A 104 14.99 -24.34 10.13
N GLY A 105 15.76 -25.01 10.98
CA GLY A 105 15.68 -24.96 12.45
C GLY A 105 15.98 -23.57 13.05
N GLY A 106 15.68 -22.50 12.32
CA GLY A 106 15.83 -21.12 12.73
C GLY A 106 14.58 -20.62 13.46
N GLY A 107 14.78 -19.89 14.56
CA GLY A 107 13.71 -19.33 15.36
C GLY A 107 12.70 -18.50 14.54
N ARG A 108 11.49 -18.31 15.09
CA ARG A 108 10.38 -17.57 14.47
C ARG A 108 10.67 -16.07 14.28
N LEU A 109 11.77 -15.58 14.83
CA LEU A 109 12.21 -14.21 14.70
C LEU A 109 12.71 -13.93 13.29
N ARG A 110 12.28 -12.78 12.76
CA ARG A 110 12.61 -12.31 11.43
C ARG A 110 12.92 -10.82 11.48
N ARG A 111 13.96 -10.41 10.76
CA ARG A 111 14.16 -9.01 10.41
C ARG A 111 13.07 -8.61 9.41
N GLN A 112 12.54 -7.41 9.56
CA GLN A 112 11.56 -6.80 8.68
C GLN A 112 12.13 -5.48 8.17
N ARG A 113 11.77 -5.14 6.93
CA ARG A 113 12.21 -3.93 6.26
C ARG A 113 11.09 -3.37 5.42
N LEU A 114 10.66 -2.16 5.74
CA LEU A 114 9.72 -1.37 4.95
C LEU A 114 10.51 -0.27 4.25
N GLU A 115 10.45 -0.23 2.93
CA GLU A 115 11.17 0.76 2.12
C GLU A 115 10.21 1.42 1.13
N TRP A 116 10.26 2.75 1.08
CA TRP A 116 9.56 3.51 0.06
C TRP A 116 10.54 4.23 -0.87
N ASN A 117 10.39 4.00 -2.16
CA ASN A 117 11.20 4.64 -3.17
C ASN A 117 10.38 5.69 -3.93
N ALA A 118 10.68 6.96 -3.67
CA ALA A 118 10.00 8.11 -4.26
C ALA A 118 10.25 8.28 -5.77
N SER A 119 11.36 7.77 -6.32
CA SER A 119 11.64 7.89 -7.76
C SER A 119 10.92 6.83 -8.60
N THR A 120 10.41 5.78 -7.95
CA THR A 120 9.68 4.68 -8.61
C THR A 120 8.26 4.50 -8.09
N ASP A 121 7.79 5.38 -7.20
CA ASP A 121 6.51 5.33 -6.51
C ASP A 121 6.20 3.94 -5.95
N ARG A 122 7.16 3.35 -5.24
CA ARG A 122 7.10 1.92 -4.89
C ARG A 122 7.35 1.67 -3.41
N LEU A 123 6.41 0.99 -2.77
CA LEU A 123 6.51 0.53 -1.39
C LEU A 123 6.84 -0.95 -1.37
N ARG A 124 7.91 -1.33 -0.66
CA ARG A 124 8.33 -2.73 -0.49
C ARG A 124 8.36 -3.11 0.97
N LEU A 125 7.89 -4.32 1.26
CA LEU A 125 8.08 -4.97 2.54
C LEU A 125 8.88 -6.24 2.32
N SER A 126 10.00 -6.36 3.01
CA SER A 126 10.89 -7.50 2.94
C SER A 126 11.11 -8.08 4.33
N ARG A 127 11.46 -9.37 4.37
CA ARG A 127 11.84 -10.07 5.60
C ARG A 127 13.12 -10.87 5.41
N SER A 128 13.86 -11.08 6.49
CA SER A 128 15.02 -11.98 6.48
C SER A 128 15.01 -12.90 7.70
N ALA A 129 15.42 -14.15 7.48
CA ALA A 129 15.67 -15.13 8.54
C ALA A 129 17.04 -14.92 9.20
N GLU A 130 17.93 -14.18 8.55
CA GLU A 130 19.30 -13.94 9.00
C GLU A 130 19.31 -12.79 10.00
N LEU A 131 19.17 -13.12 11.28
CA LEU A 131 19.24 -12.13 12.36
C LEU A 131 20.66 -11.67 12.66
N ASP A 132 21.66 -12.52 12.41
CA ASP A 132 23.07 -12.28 12.68
C ASP A 132 23.87 -12.63 11.42
N ALA A 133 23.69 -11.84 10.35
CA ALA A 133 24.24 -12.14 9.04
C ALA A 133 25.77 -12.08 9.04
N VAL A 134 26.43 -13.03 8.36
CA VAL A 134 27.89 -13.02 8.22
C VAL A 134 28.33 -11.83 7.37
N ASP A 135 27.58 -11.52 6.31
CA ASP A 135 27.78 -10.36 5.45
C ASP A 135 26.55 -9.44 5.52
N ALA A 136 25.72 -9.43 4.48
CA ALA A 136 24.44 -8.74 4.44
C ALA A 136 23.29 -9.75 4.47
N PRO A 137 22.17 -9.45 5.17
CA PRO A 137 21.04 -10.36 5.24
C PRO A 137 20.41 -10.60 3.87
N ALA A 138 20.13 -11.86 3.55
CA ALA A 138 19.32 -12.20 2.39
C ALA A 138 17.86 -11.79 2.62
N TRP A 139 17.38 -10.82 1.83
CA TRP A 139 16.01 -10.30 1.93
C TRP A 139 15.05 -11.06 1.02
N GLN A 140 13.97 -11.56 1.59
CA GLN A 140 12.82 -12.11 0.87
C GLN A 140 11.71 -11.06 0.80
N GLN A 141 11.27 -10.72 -0.41
CA GLN A 141 10.14 -9.81 -0.61
C GLN A 141 8.82 -10.45 -0.17
N VAL A 142 8.04 -9.68 0.60
CA VAL A 142 6.69 -10.05 1.08
C VAL A 142 5.62 -9.20 0.40
N LEU A 143 5.91 -7.93 0.14
CA LEU A 143 5.04 -7.00 -0.56
C LEU A 143 5.87 -6.18 -1.54
N ASP A 144 5.33 -5.98 -2.75
CA ASP A 144 5.79 -4.98 -3.70
C ASP A 144 4.58 -4.25 -4.26
N GLN A 145 4.38 -3.02 -3.80
CA GLN A 145 3.24 -2.19 -4.14
C GLN A 145 3.70 -0.99 -4.98
N PRO A 146 3.44 -0.99 -6.29
CA PRO A 146 3.65 0.17 -7.14
C PRO A 146 2.54 1.23 -6.98
N GLY A 147 2.83 2.46 -7.39
CA GLY A 147 1.89 3.58 -7.40
C GLY A 147 1.71 4.30 -6.06
N VAL A 148 2.59 4.06 -5.08
CA VAL A 148 2.59 4.81 -3.82
C VAL A 148 3.35 6.12 -4.04
N GLU A 149 2.60 7.18 -4.34
CA GLU A 149 3.11 8.48 -4.80
C GLU A 149 3.78 9.29 -3.66
N ARG A 150 3.25 9.16 -2.44
CA ARG A 150 3.73 9.85 -1.25
C ARG A 150 3.59 8.91 -0.06
N LEU A 151 4.54 8.97 0.86
CA LEU A 151 4.52 8.19 2.09
C LEU A 151 5.16 8.98 3.23
N ASN A 152 4.51 8.96 4.39
CA ASN A 152 5.02 9.52 5.63
C ASN A 152 4.81 8.52 6.77
N LEU A 153 5.83 8.40 7.62
CA LEU A 153 5.82 7.56 8.82
C LEU A 153 5.90 8.45 10.05
N GLU A 154 5.02 8.19 11.01
CA GLU A 154 5.01 8.86 12.30
C GLU A 154 4.95 7.83 13.43
N PHE A 155 5.54 8.17 14.57
CA PHE A 155 5.68 7.31 15.73
C PHE A 155 5.02 7.96 16.93
N HIS A 156 4.23 7.19 17.68
CA HIS A 156 3.55 7.71 18.86
C HIS A 156 4.36 7.42 20.13
N GLY A 157 4.57 8.47 20.92
CA GLY A 157 5.25 8.44 22.22
C GLY A 157 4.98 9.73 22.99
N GLY A 158 4.85 9.64 24.31
CA GLY A 158 4.70 10.81 25.17
C GLY A 158 3.43 11.60 24.89
N GLY A 159 2.38 10.91 24.44
CA GLY A 159 1.08 11.50 24.11
C GLY A 159 1.03 12.28 22.79
N ARG A 160 2.03 12.14 21.90
CA ARG A 160 2.08 12.84 20.61
C ARG A 160 2.66 11.98 19.50
N TRP A 161 2.40 12.41 18.27
CA TRP A 161 3.00 11.84 17.05
C TRP A 161 4.29 12.58 16.72
N LEU A 162 5.33 11.82 16.39
CA LEU A 162 6.70 12.29 16.14
C LEU A 162 7.17 11.75 14.79
N ALA A 163 8.02 12.50 14.08
CA ALA A 163 8.64 12.06 12.83
C ALA A 163 9.75 10.99 13.04
N TYR A 164 10.11 10.71 14.29
CA TYR A 164 11.14 9.76 14.69
C TYR A 164 10.66 8.94 15.88
N PRO A 165 11.12 7.68 16.03
CA PRO A 165 10.87 6.89 17.22
C PRO A 165 11.33 7.64 18.48
N PRO A 166 10.49 7.72 19.53
CA PRO A 166 10.88 8.33 20.81
C PRO A 166 12.11 7.63 21.41
N LEU A 167 13.03 8.42 21.96
CA LEU A 167 14.26 7.91 22.60
C LEU A 167 14.08 7.65 24.11
N ALA A 168 13.20 8.41 24.77
CA ALA A 168 13.01 8.37 26.21
C ALA A 168 12.11 7.21 26.67
N GLU A 169 11.26 6.72 25.77
CA GLU A 169 10.29 5.66 26.04
C GLU A 169 10.03 4.87 24.74
N PRO A 170 9.63 3.59 24.82
CA PRO A 170 9.29 2.83 23.62
C PRO A 170 8.08 3.43 22.92
N ALA A 171 8.14 3.49 21.59
CA ALA A 171 6.97 3.84 20.79
C ALA A 171 5.83 2.86 21.09
N ASN A 172 4.61 3.38 21.20
CA ASN A 172 3.41 2.54 21.38
C ASN A 172 2.48 2.56 20.15
N GLY A 173 2.85 3.29 19.09
CA GLY A 173 2.12 3.29 17.83
C GLY A 173 2.97 3.74 16.65
N VAL A 174 2.59 3.29 15.46
CA VAL A 174 3.13 3.74 14.17
C VAL A 174 1.96 4.17 13.29
N ARG A 175 2.10 5.29 12.60
CA ARG A 175 1.14 5.75 11.60
C ARG A 175 1.82 5.84 10.25
N LEU A 176 1.19 5.22 9.27
CA LEU A 176 1.57 5.29 7.87
C LEU A 176 0.53 6.11 7.12
N THR A 177 0.93 7.27 6.62
CA THR A 177 0.10 8.10 5.74
C THR A 177 0.65 8.02 4.33
N PHE A 178 -0.16 7.63 3.35
CA PHE A 178 0.32 7.49 1.97
C PHE A 178 -0.73 7.86 0.93
N THR A 179 -0.28 8.15 -0.29
CA THR A 179 -1.16 8.44 -1.44
C THR A 179 -1.04 7.33 -2.48
N LEU A 180 -2.19 6.83 -2.95
CA LEU A 180 -2.28 5.80 -3.98
C LEU A 180 -3.38 6.19 -4.98
N GLN A 181 -3.02 6.36 -6.25
CA GLN A 181 -3.92 6.84 -7.32
C GLN A 181 -4.58 8.19 -6.98
N GLY A 182 -3.79 9.12 -6.44
CA GLY A 182 -4.22 10.45 -6.02
C GLY A 182 -5.11 10.50 -4.76
N ALA A 183 -5.48 9.36 -4.17
CA ALA A 183 -6.25 9.29 -2.93
C ALA A 183 -5.33 9.08 -1.71
N GLY A 184 -5.59 9.80 -0.62
CA GLY A 184 -4.84 9.69 0.63
C GLY A 184 -5.42 8.65 1.58
N TYR A 185 -4.55 7.86 2.20
CA TYR A 185 -4.89 6.79 3.14
C TYR A 185 -4.03 6.91 4.41
N VAL A 186 -4.59 6.48 5.54
CA VAL A 186 -3.91 6.46 6.83
C VAL A 186 -4.14 5.09 7.48
N CYS A 187 -3.06 4.34 7.71
CA CYS A 187 -3.08 3.16 8.60
C CYS A 187 -2.45 3.57 9.93
N THR A 188 -3.06 3.22 11.06
CA THR A 188 -2.47 3.40 12.40
C THR A 188 -2.36 2.04 13.08
N PHE A 189 -1.17 1.72 13.57
CA PHE A 189 -0.82 0.44 14.16
C PHE A 189 -0.48 0.63 15.63
N ALA A 190 -1.08 -0.17 16.50
CA ALA A 190 -0.66 -0.25 17.89
C ALA A 190 0.57 -1.17 17.99
N LEU A 191 1.56 -0.77 18.79
CA LEU A 191 2.74 -1.59 19.03
C LEU A 191 2.59 -2.35 20.35
N PRO A 192 3.16 -3.56 20.47
CA PRO A 192 3.23 -4.25 21.74
C PRO A 192 4.05 -3.41 22.73
N GLN A 193 3.54 -3.25 23.94
CA GLN A 193 4.34 -2.69 25.02
C GLN A 193 5.33 -3.76 25.44
N THR A 194 6.59 -3.60 25.05
CA THR A 194 7.68 -4.44 25.53
C THR A 194 7.87 -4.15 27.02
N GLY A 195 7.34 -5.04 27.86
CA GLY A 195 7.58 -5.05 29.31
C GLY A 195 8.95 -5.61 29.67
#